data_AF-A0A1C5YZJ8-F1
#
_entry.id   AF-A0A1C5YZJ8-F1
#
_cell.length_a   1.000
_cell.length_b   1.000
_cell.length_c   1.000
_cell.angle_alpha   90.00
_cell.angle_beta   90.00
_cell.angle_gamma   90.00
#
_symmetry.space_group_name_H-M   'P 1'
#
loop_
_entity.id
_entity.type
_entity.pdbx_description
1 polymer ?
#
loop_
_entity_poly.entity_id
_entity_poly.type
_entity_poly.pdbx_seq_one_letter_code
_entity_poly.pdbx_strand_id
1 'polypeptide(L)'
;MITDQFGKKWYKGNLHTHSTNSDGRLSPEEVIGLYREEGYDFLALTDHWFMGEERQEENFLLLSGAEYDVGNNVRDGIYHVVGIGMQKEPKLEKGPELQEKQAQLMIDRIHEAGGIAILAHPAWSMNRASEVRLLKDLDGCEIYNTTSGVPWNCRPYSGIILDELAAQGYVLPCMAADDAHQYTGDETKSYLMVQADELSRDAILEAIAQGRFYASQGPRFWIEKKDNSLIVHSTPVKEIVFFTDAVWSDDRATVGECVEEAVYEIQPHETFVRVELKDAVGNRAWSNFYLTGKAVL
;
A
#
# COMPACT_ATOMS: atom_id res chain seq x y z
N MET A 1 2.29 -9.87 15.50
CA MET A 1 3.33 -10.61 14.75
C MET A 1 2.88 -12.04 14.56
N ILE A 2 3.03 -12.57 13.35
CA ILE A 2 2.82 -14.00 13.05
C ILE A 2 4.10 -14.61 12.51
N THR A 3 4.33 -15.89 12.83
CA THR A 3 5.39 -16.68 12.23
C THR A 3 4.78 -17.63 11.21
N ASP A 4 5.28 -17.61 9.97
CA ASP A 4 4.81 -18.52 8.94
C ASP A 4 5.43 -19.93 9.09
N GLN A 5 4.98 -20.86 8.25
CA GLN A 5 5.47 -22.25 8.23
C GLN A 5 6.96 -22.38 7.89
N PHE A 6 7.61 -21.32 7.38
CA PHE A 6 9.04 -21.27 7.07
C PHE A 6 9.85 -20.58 8.18
N GLY A 7 9.21 -20.22 9.30
CA GLY A 7 9.84 -19.54 10.42
C GLY A 7 10.10 -18.05 10.19
N LYS A 8 9.50 -17.43 9.15
CA LYS A 8 9.62 -15.99 8.91
C LYS A 8 8.62 -15.23 9.75
N LYS A 9 9.05 -14.11 10.32
CA LYS A 9 8.19 -13.21 11.10
C LYS A 9 7.54 -12.19 10.18
N TRP A 10 6.25 -11.97 10.40
CA TRP A 10 5.44 -11.01 9.69
C TRP A 10 4.77 -10.06 10.68
N TYR A 11 4.91 -8.77 10.42
CA TYR A 11 4.38 -7.69 11.23
C TYR A 11 3.20 -7.04 10.51
N LYS A 12 2.08 -6.90 11.22
CA LYS A 12 0.89 -6.20 10.73
C LYS A 12 1.05 -4.71 10.97
N GLY A 13 0.85 -3.87 9.95
CA GLY A 13 0.92 -2.43 10.16
C GLY A 13 0.07 -1.60 9.22
N ASN A 14 -0.27 -0.39 9.66
CA ASN A 14 -0.95 0.61 8.84
C ASN A 14 -0.03 1.81 8.63
N LEU A 15 0.03 2.30 7.39
CA LEU A 15 0.90 3.40 7.00
C LEU A 15 0.13 4.70 6.74
N HIS A 16 -1.19 4.73 6.86
CA HIS A 16 -1.99 5.92 6.59
C HIS A 16 -3.14 6.02 7.60
N THR A 17 -3.04 6.97 8.54
CA THR A 17 -4.11 7.31 9.48
C THR A 17 -3.88 8.70 10.05
N HIS A 18 -4.97 9.35 10.43
CA HIS A 18 -5.00 10.72 10.93
C HIS A 18 -5.45 10.77 12.38
N SER A 19 -5.10 11.86 13.04
CA SER A 19 -5.42 12.19 14.42
C SER A 19 -5.91 13.63 14.53
N THR A 20 -6.14 14.10 15.76
CA THR A 20 -6.48 15.51 16.02
C THR A 20 -5.34 16.50 15.73
N ASN A 21 -4.15 16.05 15.33
CA ASN A 21 -3.10 16.97 14.86
C ASN A 21 -3.42 17.53 13.46
N SER A 22 -4.33 16.90 12.72
CA SER A 22 -4.90 17.41 11.48
C SER A 22 -6.44 17.42 11.53
N ASP A 23 -7.11 16.47 10.87
CA ASP A 23 -8.57 16.41 10.75
C ASP A 23 -9.20 15.10 11.24
N GLY A 24 -8.41 14.21 11.85
CA GLY A 24 -8.91 13.04 12.56
C GLY A 24 -9.69 13.38 13.84
N ARG A 25 -10.50 12.44 14.34
CA ARG A 25 -11.37 12.66 15.50
C ARG A 25 -10.77 12.25 16.85
N LEU A 26 -9.77 11.39 16.85
CA LEU A 26 -9.13 10.88 18.05
C LEU A 26 -7.75 11.49 18.24
N SER A 27 -7.32 11.67 19.49
CA SER A 27 -5.96 12.12 19.79
C SER A 27 -4.91 11.09 19.32
N PRO A 28 -3.66 11.52 19.07
CA PRO A 28 -2.59 10.60 18.68
C PRO A 28 -2.50 9.34 19.55
N GLU A 29 -2.55 9.48 20.87
CA GLU A 29 -2.46 8.34 21.79
C GLU A 29 -3.70 7.44 21.77
N GLU A 30 -4.89 7.99 21.51
CA GLU A 30 -6.11 7.19 21.32
C GLU A 30 -6.04 6.37 20.03
N VAL A 31 -5.54 6.96 18.93
CA VAL A 31 -5.32 6.25 17.65
C VAL A 31 -4.29 5.14 17.84
N ILE A 32 -3.14 5.45 18.45
CA ILE A 32 -2.08 4.47 18.73
C ILE A 32 -2.63 3.33 19.61
N GLY A 33 -3.39 3.66 20.66
CA GLY A 33 -4.05 2.69 21.53
C GLY A 33 -4.98 1.75 20.77
N LEU A 34 -5.85 2.30 19.92
CA LEU A 34 -6.81 1.54 19.11
C LEU A 34 -6.11 0.52 18.22
N TYR A 35 -5.13 0.95 17.42
CA TYR A 35 -4.43 0.03 16.51
C TYR A 35 -3.65 -1.05 17.27
N ARG A 36 -3.05 -0.70 18.41
CA ARG A 36 -2.36 -1.67 19.28
C ARG A 36 -3.33 -2.72 19.82
N GLU A 37 -4.52 -2.31 20.26
CA GLU A 37 -5.58 -3.22 20.75
C GLU A 37 -6.09 -4.16 19.64
N GLU A 38 -6.12 -3.69 18.39
CA GLU A 38 -6.51 -4.47 17.19
C GLU A 38 -5.35 -5.28 16.57
N GLY A 39 -4.29 -5.49 17.36
CA GLY A 39 -3.19 -6.41 17.05
C GLY A 39 -2.24 -5.95 15.95
N TYR A 40 -2.16 -4.64 15.70
CA TYR A 40 -1.12 -4.07 14.84
C TYR A 40 0.21 -4.05 15.59
N ASP A 41 1.28 -4.37 14.87
CA ASP A 41 2.67 -4.35 15.34
C ASP A 41 3.34 -3.00 15.08
N PHE A 42 2.94 -2.31 14.00
CA PHE A 42 3.43 -0.97 13.71
C PHE A 42 2.36 -0.06 13.12
N LEU A 43 2.56 1.24 13.28
CA LEU A 43 1.67 2.29 12.80
C LEU A 43 2.49 3.49 12.35
N ALA A 44 2.01 4.25 11.36
CA ALA A 44 2.44 5.62 11.13
C ALA A 44 1.24 6.56 11.32
N LEU A 45 1.40 7.61 12.13
CA LEU A 45 0.48 8.73 12.13
C LEU A 45 0.90 9.68 11.01
N THR A 46 0.00 9.95 10.07
CA THR A 46 0.28 10.66 8.83
C THR A 46 -0.59 11.88 8.66
N ASP A 47 -0.79 12.61 9.76
CA ASP A 47 -1.55 13.84 9.80
C ASP A 47 -1.16 14.82 8.67
N HIS A 48 -2.16 15.48 8.10
CA HIS A 48 -1.94 16.42 7.01
C HIS A 48 -0.94 17.52 7.37
N TRP A 49 0.17 17.59 6.62
CA TRP A 49 1.23 18.60 6.79
C TRP A 49 1.82 18.67 8.21
N PHE A 50 1.66 17.61 9.01
CA PHE A 50 2.19 17.52 10.36
C PHE A 50 2.95 16.21 10.51
N MET A 51 4.26 16.31 10.74
CA MET A 51 5.09 15.11 10.91
C MET A 51 4.91 14.52 12.31
N GLY A 52 4.29 13.35 12.38
CA GLY A 52 4.19 12.55 13.58
C GLY A 52 5.56 12.11 14.12
N GLU A 53 5.65 11.91 15.43
CA GLU A 53 6.87 11.42 16.06
C GLU A 53 7.13 9.94 15.74
N GLU A 54 8.38 9.52 15.95
CA GLU A 54 8.78 8.12 15.90
C GLU A 54 9.00 7.59 17.32
N ARG A 55 8.51 6.38 17.62
CA ARG A 55 8.64 5.76 18.94
C ARG A 55 8.83 4.26 18.82
N GLN A 56 9.97 3.75 19.31
CA GLN A 56 10.18 2.32 19.52
C GLN A 56 9.67 1.91 20.90
N GLU A 57 8.74 0.97 20.94
CA GLU A 57 8.27 0.31 22.16
C GLU A 57 8.62 -1.19 22.12
N GLU A 58 8.38 -1.93 23.22
CA GLU A 58 8.78 -3.34 23.34
C GLU A 58 8.15 -4.24 22.28
N ASN A 59 6.88 -4.03 21.96
CA ASN A 59 6.11 -4.85 21.01
C ASN A 59 5.29 -3.99 20.03
N PHE A 60 5.65 -2.72 19.88
CA PHE A 60 4.98 -1.79 18.99
C PHE A 60 5.97 -0.80 18.41
N LEU A 61 5.82 -0.48 17.14
CA LEU A 61 6.64 0.52 16.46
C LEU A 61 5.74 1.62 15.89
N LEU A 62 5.91 2.83 16.42
CA LEU A 62 5.37 4.03 15.80
C LEU A 62 6.42 4.60 14.86
N LEU A 63 6.14 4.59 13.56
CA LEU A 63 6.93 5.27 12.54
C LEU A 63 6.51 6.73 12.46
N SER A 64 7.47 7.63 12.26
CA SER A 64 7.13 9.01 11.87
C SER A 64 6.42 9.02 10.51
N GLY A 65 5.55 9.98 10.29
CA GLY A 65 4.83 10.09 9.04
C GLY A 65 4.10 11.43 8.88
N ALA A 66 3.74 11.74 7.64
CA ALA A 66 2.87 12.87 7.28
C ALA A 66 2.27 12.64 5.90
N GLU A 67 1.05 13.11 5.67
CA GLU A 67 0.47 13.22 4.34
C GLU A 67 0.62 14.65 3.81
N TYR A 68 1.14 14.77 2.60
CA TYR A 68 1.30 16.03 1.89
C TYR A 68 0.42 16.05 0.63
N ASP A 69 -0.24 17.17 0.36
CA ASP A 69 -1.18 17.32 -0.74
C ASP A 69 -0.86 18.52 -1.64
N VAL A 70 -1.08 18.37 -2.95
CA VAL A 70 -1.03 19.48 -3.92
C VAL A 70 -2.15 19.37 -4.95
N GLY A 71 -2.48 20.49 -5.56
CA GLY A 71 -3.49 20.58 -6.62
C GLY A 71 -4.86 21.03 -6.10
N ASN A 72 -5.57 21.79 -6.92
CA ASN A 72 -6.90 22.32 -6.59
C ASN A 72 -7.98 21.87 -7.58
N ASN A 73 -7.61 21.12 -8.62
CA ASN A 73 -8.48 20.76 -9.73
C ASN A 73 -7.98 19.47 -10.38
N VAL A 74 -8.89 18.49 -10.55
CA VAL A 74 -8.60 17.19 -11.17
C VAL A 74 -8.08 17.27 -12.61
N ARG A 75 -8.29 18.38 -13.31
CA ARG A 75 -7.75 18.57 -14.67
C ARG A 75 -6.25 18.83 -14.67
N ASP A 76 -5.76 19.47 -13.62
CA ASP A 76 -4.37 19.91 -13.44
C ASP A 76 -3.59 18.96 -12.52
N GLY A 77 -4.25 17.89 -12.04
CA GLY A 77 -3.72 16.93 -11.09
C GLY A 77 -4.00 17.33 -9.63
N ILE A 78 -4.43 16.35 -8.83
CA ILE A 78 -4.49 16.43 -7.37
C ILE A 78 -3.66 15.25 -6.87
N TYR A 79 -2.66 15.49 -6.03
CA TYR A 79 -1.76 14.43 -5.55
C TYR A 79 -1.65 14.49 -4.05
N HIS A 80 -1.78 13.33 -3.44
CA HIS A 80 -1.51 13.10 -2.04
C HIS A 80 -0.32 12.13 -1.95
N VAL A 81 0.71 12.51 -1.20
CA VAL A 81 1.92 11.73 -1.00
C VAL A 81 2.14 11.56 0.49
N VAL A 82 2.13 10.32 0.93
CA VAL A 82 2.42 9.95 2.30
C VAL A 82 3.92 9.71 2.43
N GLY A 83 4.57 10.45 3.32
CA GLY A 83 5.95 10.23 3.72
C GLY A 83 6.01 9.37 4.98
N ILE A 84 6.83 8.32 4.99
CA ILE A 84 6.95 7.38 6.12
C ILE A 84 8.41 7.26 6.57
N GLY A 85 8.60 7.25 7.90
CA GLY A 85 9.88 7.02 8.55
C GLY A 85 10.87 8.16 8.35
N MET A 86 10.42 9.39 8.12
CA MET A 86 11.31 10.54 7.95
C MET A 86 12.10 10.80 9.25
N GLN A 87 13.39 11.12 9.15
CA GLN A 87 14.28 11.38 10.30
C GLN A 87 14.28 12.84 10.76
N LYS A 88 13.69 13.72 9.95
CA LYS A 88 13.55 15.17 10.16
C LYS A 88 12.37 15.65 9.34
N GLU A 89 11.81 16.81 9.66
CA GLU A 89 10.77 17.41 8.83
C GLU A 89 11.29 17.66 7.40
N PRO A 90 10.55 17.18 6.37
CA PRO A 90 10.79 17.59 5.00
C PRO A 90 10.68 19.10 4.88
N LYS A 91 11.60 19.69 4.10
CA LYS A 91 11.55 21.13 3.80
C LYS A 91 10.45 21.41 2.78
N LEU A 92 9.20 21.39 3.22
CA LEU A 92 7.99 21.64 2.45
C LEU A 92 7.18 22.74 3.13
N GLU A 93 6.62 23.66 2.35
CA GLU A 93 5.76 24.74 2.85
C GLU A 93 4.46 24.75 2.05
N LYS A 94 3.31 24.79 2.73
CA LYS A 94 1.99 24.88 2.09
C LYS A 94 1.78 26.31 1.58
N GLY A 95 1.64 26.49 0.26
CA GLY A 95 1.49 27.81 -0.34
C GLY A 95 0.99 27.82 -1.78
N PRO A 96 0.60 28.99 -2.33
CA PRO A 96 0.01 29.14 -3.67
C PRO A 96 0.93 28.74 -4.82
N GLU A 97 2.21 28.51 -4.53
CA GLU A 97 3.19 28.02 -5.51
C GLU A 97 3.10 26.49 -5.73
N LEU A 98 2.36 25.79 -4.85
CA LEU A 98 1.55 24.53 -4.97
C LEU A 98 1.07 24.06 -6.38
N GLN A 99 1.90 23.86 -7.41
CA GLN A 99 1.56 23.37 -8.76
C GLN A 99 2.10 21.95 -9.08
N GLU A 100 1.64 21.36 -10.20
CA GLU A 100 1.89 19.96 -10.64
C GLU A 100 3.36 19.46 -10.49
N LYS A 101 4.37 20.29 -10.77
CA LYS A 101 5.80 19.92 -10.58
C LYS A 101 6.20 19.67 -9.13
N GLN A 102 5.35 20.03 -8.17
CA GLN A 102 5.66 19.87 -6.75
C GLN A 102 5.20 18.54 -6.17
N ALA A 103 4.40 17.73 -6.87
CA ALA A 103 4.24 16.33 -6.48
C ALA A 103 5.59 15.61 -6.46
N GLN A 104 6.44 15.86 -7.48
CA GLN A 104 7.83 15.41 -7.46
C GLN A 104 8.64 16.02 -6.31
N LEU A 105 8.47 17.32 -6.05
CA LEU A 105 9.18 17.97 -4.95
C LEU A 105 8.82 17.34 -3.59
N MET A 106 7.57 16.95 -3.36
CA MET A 106 7.18 16.25 -2.13
C MET A 106 7.94 14.93 -1.99
N ILE A 107 7.99 14.13 -3.05
CA ILE A 107 8.74 12.86 -3.10
C ILE A 107 10.22 13.11 -2.78
N ASP A 108 10.86 14.04 -3.51
CA ASP A 108 12.27 14.38 -3.32
C ASP A 108 12.56 14.82 -1.88
N ARG A 109 11.68 15.63 -1.27
CA ARG A 109 11.87 16.14 0.10
C ARG A 109 11.61 15.11 1.18
N ILE A 110 10.71 14.15 0.94
CA ILE A 110 10.52 12.99 1.82
C ILE A 110 11.79 12.13 1.81
N HIS A 111 12.37 11.89 0.63
CA HIS A 111 13.63 11.14 0.50
C HIS A 111 14.83 11.87 1.11
N GLU A 112 14.97 13.18 0.89
CA GLU A 112 15.99 14.02 1.56
C GLU A 112 15.86 14.01 3.10
N ALA A 113 14.63 13.76 3.59
CA ALA A 113 14.31 13.56 4.99
C ALA A 113 14.57 12.13 5.49
N GLY A 114 14.95 11.20 4.61
CA GLY A 114 15.29 9.81 4.93
C GLY A 114 14.08 8.88 5.03
N GLY A 115 12.91 9.32 4.56
CA GLY A 115 11.70 8.50 4.51
C GLY A 115 11.45 7.88 3.13
N ILE A 116 10.38 7.09 3.03
CA ILE A 116 9.82 6.59 1.76
C ILE A 116 8.58 7.39 1.38
N ALA A 117 8.32 7.54 0.08
CA ALA A 117 7.21 8.30 -0.48
C ALA A 117 6.19 7.37 -1.16
N ILE A 118 4.94 7.42 -0.71
CA ILE A 118 3.85 6.56 -1.18
C ILE A 118 2.76 7.44 -1.82
N LEU A 119 2.34 7.12 -3.03
CA LEU A 119 1.19 7.78 -3.66
C LEU A 119 -0.11 7.30 -3.00
N ALA A 120 -0.82 8.21 -2.35
CA ALA A 120 -2.05 7.91 -1.64
C ALA A 120 -3.26 7.93 -2.58
N HIS A 121 -4.17 6.97 -2.36
CA HIS A 121 -5.52 6.88 -2.95
C HIS A 121 -5.71 7.49 -4.36
N PRO A 122 -4.92 7.09 -5.38
CA PRO A 122 -4.95 7.77 -6.68
C PRO A 122 -6.29 7.67 -7.41
N ALA A 123 -7.08 6.61 -7.16
CA ALA A 123 -8.43 6.51 -7.68
C ALA A 123 -9.37 7.59 -7.12
N TRP A 124 -9.24 7.93 -5.84
CA TRP A 124 -9.97 9.02 -5.19
C TRP A 124 -9.53 10.38 -5.76
N SER A 125 -8.22 10.59 -5.86
CA SER A 125 -7.60 11.79 -6.43
C SER A 125 -7.79 11.94 -7.95
N MET A 126 -8.40 10.94 -8.62
CA MET A 126 -8.61 10.89 -10.07
C MET A 126 -7.30 10.97 -10.88
N ASN A 127 -6.20 10.46 -10.32
CA ASN A 127 -4.92 10.42 -11.00
C ASN A 127 -4.97 9.47 -12.20
N ARG A 128 -4.29 9.85 -13.28
CA ARG A 128 -4.17 9.03 -14.49
C ARG A 128 -2.81 8.36 -14.51
N ALA A 129 -2.74 7.10 -14.95
CA ALA A 129 -1.47 6.39 -15.08
C ALA A 129 -0.43 7.17 -15.92
N SER A 130 -0.88 7.84 -16.99
CA SER A 130 0.00 8.68 -17.82
C SER A 130 0.64 9.86 -17.09
N GLU A 131 -0.02 10.37 -16.05
CA GLU A 131 0.46 11.50 -15.24
C GLU A 131 1.35 10.99 -14.09
N VAL A 132 0.93 9.93 -13.39
CA VAL A 132 1.70 9.30 -12.31
C VAL A 132 3.05 8.80 -12.82
N ARG A 133 3.13 8.25 -14.04
CA ARG A 133 4.39 7.80 -14.66
C ARG A 133 5.44 8.90 -14.78
N LEU A 134 5.04 10.18 -14.75
CA LEU A 134 5.98 11.31 -14.81
C LEU A 134 6.67 11.57 -13.46
N LEU A 135 6.09 11.06 -12.36
CA LEU A 135 6.70 11.07 -11.04
C LEU A 135 7.79 10.01 -10.98
N LYS A 136 8.91 10.35 -10.37
CA LYS A 136 10.08 9.50 -10.20
C LYS A 136 10.23 9.14 -8.74
N ASP A 137 10.78 7.97 -8.52
CA ASP A 137 11.20 7.51 -7.20
C ASP A 137 10.04 7.43 -6.19
N LEU A 138 8.82 7.10 -6.64
CA LEU A 138 7.77 6.63 -5.73
C LEU A 138 8.15 5.23 -5.22
N ASP A 139 8.08 5.02 -3.91
CA ASP A 139 8.39 3.75 -3.26
C ASP A 139 7.17 2.80 -3.21
N GLY A 140 5.98 3.33 -3.48
CA GLY A 140 4.74 2.58 -3.42
C GLY A 140 3.52 3.38 -3.84
N CYS A 141 2.41 2.68 -3.96
CA CYS A 141 1.12 3.27 -4.28
C CYS A 141 0.00 2.52 -3.57
N GLU A 142 -0.96 3.25 -3.04
CA GLU A 142 -2.16 2.65 -2.47
C GLU A 142 -3.03 2.02 -3.56
N ILE A 143 -3.00 0.69 -3.65
CA ILE A 143 -3.94 -0.08 -4.46
C ILE A 143 -5.34 -0.06 -3.83
N TYR A 144 -5.41 0.05 -2.50
CA TYR A 144 -6.67 0.13 -1.78
C TYR A 144 -6.60 1.12 -0.60
N ASN A 145 -7.63 1.95 -0.46
CA ASN A 145 -7.78 2.91 0.62
C ASN A 145 -9.20 2.81 1.20
N THR A 146 -9.32 2.57 2.52
CA THR A 146 -10.62 2.31 3.15
C THR A 146 -11.52 3.54 3.19
N THR A 147 -11.00 4.69 3.62
CA THR A 147 -11.77 5.95 3.72
C THR A 147 -12.30 6.44 2.38
N SER A 148 -11.61 6.12 1.27
CA SER A 148 -12.07 6.37 -0.09
C SER A 148 -13.27 5.51 -0.53
N GLY A 149 -13.70 4.57 0.31
CA GLY A 149 -14.85 3.69 0.13
C GLY A 149 -16.18 4.29 0.59
N VAL A 150 -17.23 3.46 0.68
CA VAL A 150 -18.54 3.94 1.15
C VAL A 150 -18.47 4.41 2.62
N PRO A 151 -19.18 5.48 3.01
CA PRO A 151 -20.22 6.18 2.24
C PRO A 151 -19.74 7.37 1.40
N TRP A 152 -18.44 7.66 1.31
CA TRP A 152 -17.94 8.88 0.66
C TRP A 152 -17.03 8.59 -0.53
N ASN A 153 -17.19 9.33 -1.62
CA ASN A 153 -16.34 9.29 -2.82
C ASN A 153 -16.38 7.98 -3.64
N CYS A 154 -16.56 6.82 -3.01
CA CYS A 154 -16.83 5.51 -3.64
C CYS A 154 -15.76 5.05 -4.64
N ARG A 155 -14.48 5.37 -4.38
CA ARG A 155 -13.32 5.03 -5.23
C ARG A 155 -12.16 4.42 -4.40
N PRO A 156 -12.40 3.34 -3.64
CA PRO A 156 -11.37 2.80 -2.74
C PRO A 156 -10.26 2.03 -3.46
N TYR A 157 -10.45 1.65 -4.73
CA TYR A 157 -9.58 0.69 -5.42
C TYR A 157 -8.92 1.28 -6.66
N SER A 158 -7.59 1.19 -6.71
CA SER A 158 -6.72 1.79 -7.73
C SER A 158 -6.08 0.77 -8.68
N GLY A 159 -6.49 -0.51 -8.63
CA GLY A 159 -5.80 -1.58 -9.37
C GLY A 159 -5.62 -1.33 -10.86
N ILE A 160 -6.62 -0.76 -11.54
CA ILE A 160 -6.50 -0.43 -12.97
C ILE A 160 -5.41 0.60 -13.27
N ILE A 161 -5.21 1.59 -12.37
CA ILE A 161 -4.16 2.61 -12.51
C ILE A 161 -2.78 1.94 -12.38
N LEU A 162 -2.61 1.06 -11.38
CA LEU A 162 -1.35 0.34 -11.18
C LEU A 162 -1.07 -0.65 -12.33
N ASP A 163 -2.09 -1.34 -12.84
CA ASP A 163 -1.93 -2.26 -13.97
C ASP A 163 -1.58 -1.51 -15.27
N GLU A 164 -2.17 -0.34 -15.53
CA GLU A 164 -1.81 0.52 -16.66
C GLU A 164 -0.37 1.06 -16.56
N LEU A 165 0.09 1.39 -15.35
CA LEU A 165 1.48 1.79 -15.09
C LEU A 165 2.44 0.62 -15.37
N ALA A 166 2.13 -0.56 -14.82
CA ALA A 166 2.96 -1.75 -14.97
C ALA A 166 3.04 -2.22 -16.43
N ALA A 167 1.94 -2.15 -17.18
CA ALA A 167 1.90 -2.47 -18.62
C ALA A 167 2.80 -1.53 -19.46
N GLN A 168 3.13 -0.35 -18.94
CA GLN A 168 4.08 0.58 -19.57
C GLN A 168 5.51 0.42 -19.02
N GLY A 169 5.76 -0.55 -18.13
CA GLY A 169 7.06 -0.78 -17.50
C GLY A 169 7.34 0.07 -16.26
N TYR A 170 6.33 0.78 -15.73
CA TYR A 170 6.48 1.55 -14.49
C TYR A 170 5.76 0.83 -13.35
N VAL A 171 6.52 0.19 -12.46
CA VAL A 171 5.97 -0.75 -11.48
C VAL A 171 6.09 -0.15 -10.09
N LEU A 172 4.95 -0.02 -9.40
CA LEU A 172 4.89 0.43 -8.02
C LEU A 172 4.44 -0.71 -7.10
N PRO A 173 5.10 -0.91 -5.95
CA PRO A 173 4.60 -1.79 -4.90
C PRO A 173 3.17 -1.43 -4.47
N CYS A 174 2.35 -2.46 -4.25
CA CYS A 174 0.91 -2.35 -4.00
C CYS A 174 0.64 -2.31 -2.49
N MET A 175 0.24 -1.16 -1.98
CA MET A 175 -0.04 -0.95 -0.56
C MET A 175 -1.54 -0.81 -0.30
N ALA A 176 -2.02 -1.25 0.85
CA ALA A 176 -3.36 -0.91 1.32
C ALA A 176 -3.28 -0.28 2.69
N ALA A 177 -4.06 0.77 2.89
CA ALA A 177 -4.08 1.51 4.13
C ALA A 177 -5.52 1.94 4.46
N ASP A 178 -5.73 2.30 5.71
CA ASP A 178 -7.05 2.73 6.14
C ASP A 178 -7.36 4.16 5.71
N ASP A 179 -6.36 5.06 5.87
CA ASP A 179 -6.53 6.52 5.81
C ASP A 179 -7.59 6.97 6.82
N ALA A 180 -7.53 6.37 8.01
CA ALA A 180 -8.59 6.48 8.99
C ALA A 180 -8.55 7.82 9.71
N HIS A 181 -9.71 8.45 9.79
CA HIS A 181 -10.03 9.65 10.55
C HIS A 181 -11.02 9.36 11.69
N GLN A 182 -11.48 8.10 11.79
CA GLN A 182 -12.52 7.62 12.69
C GLN A 182 -13.87 8.31 12.43
N TYR A 183 -14.20 8.50 11.16
CA TYR A 183 -15.44 9.11 10.72
C TYR A 183 -16.63 8.17 10.82
N THR A 184 -16.47 6.91 10.42
CA THR A 184 -17.53 5.89 10.36
C THR A 184 -17.08 4.47 10.68
N GLY A 185 -15.91 4.27 11.27
CA GLY A 185 -15.34 2.93 11.45
C GLY A 185 -14.46 2.52 10.27
N ASP A 186 -13.75 3.50 9.72
CA ASP A 186 -12.77 3.44 8.64
C ASP A 186 -11.41 2.88 9.10
N GLU A 187 -11.20 2.81 10.42
CA GLU A 187 -10.02 2.20 11.02
C GLU A 187 -10.02 0.67 10.98
N THR A 188 -8.82 0.10 10.91
CA THR A 188 -8.48 -1.31 11.10
C THR A 188 -9.05 -2.26 10.04
N LYS A 189 -9.25 -1.78 8.81
CA LYS A 189 -9.82 -2.54 7.69
C LYS A 189 -8.77 -3.04 6.72
N SER A 190 -7.79 -2.22 6.37
CA SER A 190 -6.70 -2.53 5.45
C SER A 190 -5.36 -2.29 6.10
N TYR A 191 -4.38 -3.11 5.73
CA TYR A 191 -3.06 -3.08 6.33
C TYR A 191 -2.03 -3.75 5.44
N LEU A 192 -0.77 -3.57 5.80
CA LEU A 192 0.35 -4.35 5.28
C LEU A 192 0.70 -5.49 6.23
N MET A 193 1.10 -6.62 5.65
CA MET A 193 1.84 -7.67 6.32
C MET A 193 3.28 -7.59 5.80
N VAL A 194 4.21 -7.15 6.65
CA VAL A 194 5.62 -6.93 6.31
C VAL A 194 6.47 -8.04 6.92
N GLN A 195 7.22 -8.75 6.08
CA GLN A 195 8.13 -9.79 6.54
C GLN A 195 9.46 -9.15 6.96
N ALA A 196 9.86 -9.23 8.22
CA ALA A 196 11.14 -8.66 8.70
C ALA A 196 11.72 -9.50 9.84
N ASP A 197 13.03 -9.42 10.08
CA ASP A 197 13.68 -10.25 11.11
C ASP A 197 13.42 -9.71 12.53
N GLU A 198 13.18 -8.41 12.64
CA GLU A 198 12.89 -7.67 13.87
C GLU A 198 11.89 -6.53 13.63
N LEU A 199 11.29 -6.03 14.70
CA LEU A 199 10.37 -4.89 14.68
C LEU A 199 11.15 -3.61 15.01
N SER A 200 11.81 -3.07 13.99
CA SER A 200 12.52 -1.78 14.06
C SER A 200 12.23 -0.97 12.80
N ARG A 201 12.38 0.36 12.89
CA ARG A 201 12.21 1.29 11.76
C ARG A 201 12.98 0.80 10.53
N ASP A 202 14.28 0.58 10.68
CA ASP A 202 15.16 0.22 9.57
C ASP A 202 14.79 -1.15 8.98
N ALA A 203 14.46 -2.15 9.81
CA ALA A 203 14.07 -3.47 9.33
C ALA A 203 12.74 -3.47 8.56
N ILE A 204 11.75 -2.67 9.02
CA ILE A 204 10.46 -2.53 8.35
C ILE A 204 10.60 -1.79 7.03
N LEU A 205 11.30 -0.65 7.01
CA LEU A 205 11.50 0.12 5.77
C LEU A 205 12.33 -0.66 4.74
N GLU A 206 13.38 -1.35 5.17
CA GLU A 206 14.19 -2.21 4.28
C GLU A 206 13.35 -3.37 3.71
N ALA A 207 12.47 -3.98 4.52
CA ALA A 207 11.56 -5.01 4.05
C ALA A 207 10.58 -4.48 2.99
N ILE A 208 10.04 -3.28 3.20
CA ILE A 208 9.17 -2.60 2.23
C ILE A 208 9.94 -2.32 0.93
N ALA A 209 11.14 -1.73 1.02
CA ALA A 209 11.98 -1.42 -0.14
C ALA A 209 12.35 -2.66 -0.96
N GLN A 210 12.54 -3.81 -0.31
CA GLN A 210 12.80 -5.09 -0.97
C GLN A 210 11.52 -5.80 -1.47
N GLY A 211 10.34 -5.19 -1.30
CA GLY A 211 9.06 -5.78 -1.70
C GLY A 211 8.63 -6.98 -0.86
N ARG A 212 9.21 -7.17 0.33
CA ARG A 212 8.93 -8.29 1.27
C ARG A 212 7.68 -8.02 2.10
N PHE A 213 6.57 -7.72 1.43
CA PHE A 213 5.28 -7.48 2.05
C PHE A 213 4.12 -7.81 1.09
N TYR A 214 2.92 -7.87 1.65
CA TYR A 214 1.67 -7.83 0.89
C TYR A 214 0.64 -6.98 1.63
N ALA A 215 -0.37 -6.49 0.90
CA ALA A 215 -1.49 -5.76 1.46
C ALA A 215 -2.68 -6.69 1.71
N SER A 216 -3.47 -6.44 2.76
CA SER A 216 -4.58 -7.32 3.13
C SER A 216 -5.66 -6.62 3.97
N GLN A 217 -6.86 -7.21 3.94
CA GLN A 217 -7.99 -6.94 4.82
C GLN A 217 -8.39 -8.17 5.64
N GLY A 218 -7.56 -9.21 5.66
CA GLY A 218 -7.85 -10.47 6.34
C GLY A 218 -7.10 -11.65 5.74
N PRO A 219 -7.29 -11.94 4.43
CA PRO A 219 -6.68 -13.10 3.80
C PRO A 219 -5.15 -13.07 3.93
N ARG A 220 -4.58 -14.22 4.31
CA ARG A 220 -3.12 -14.41 4.37
C ARG A 220 -2.73 -15.33 3.24
N PHE A 221 -1.62 -15.02 2.58
CA PHE A 221 -1.12 -15.82 1.49
C PHE A 221 0.40 -15.70 1.37
N TRP A 222 0.99 -16.65 0.66
CA TRP A 222 2.36 -16.58 0.18
C TRP A 222 2.42 -17.14 -1.24
N ILE A 223 3.48 -16.76 -1.96
CA ILE A 223 3.65 -17.13 -3.36
C ILE A 223 4.99 -17.83 -3.51
N GLU A 224 4.93 -19.03 -4.07
CA GLU A 224 6.11 -19.80 -4.47
C GLU A 224 6.29 -19.65 -5.98
N LYS A 225 7.47 -19.19 -6.40
CA LYS A 225 7.86 -19.18 -7.80
C LYS A 225 8.55 -20.49 -8.14
N LYS A 226 8.00 -21.24 -9.09
CA LYS A 226 8.57 -22.50 -9.57
C LYS A 226 8.62 -22.48 -11.09
N ASP A 227 9.83 -22.56 -11.65
CA ASP A 227 10.06 -22.47 -13.08
C ASP A 227 9.40 -21.21 -13.70
N ASN A 228 8.36 -21.40 -14.51
CA ASN A 228 7.59 -20.34 -15.17
C ASN A 228 6.18 -20.16 -14.56
N SER A 229 5.99 -20.66 -13.34
CA SER A 229 4.69 -20.67 -12.68
C SER A 229 4.74 -19.95 -11.33
N LEU A 230 3.60 -19.38 -10.94
CA LEU A 230 3.36 -18.89 -9.59
C LEU A 230 2.36 -19.82 -8.90
N ILE A 231 2.72 -20.30 -7.73
CA ILE A 231 1.84 -21.10 -6.86
C ILE A 231 1.47 -20.20 -5.69
N VAL A 232 0.20 -19.88 -5.56
CA VAL A 232 -0.37 -19.10 -4.47
C VAL A 232 -0.94 -20.06 -3.46
N HIS A 233 -0.52 -19.94 -2.21
CA HIS A 233 -1.15 -20.63 -1.10
C HIS A 233 -1.76 -19.61 -0.15
N SER A 234 -2.89 -19.93 0.47
CA SER A 234 -3.64 -18.98 1.27
C SER A 234 -4.47 -19.64 2.36
N THR A 235 -4.90 -18.82 3.33
CA THR A 235 -6.09 -19.14 4.13
C THR A 235 -7.31 -19.32 3.22
N PRO A 236 -8.36 -20.07 3.63
CA PRO A 236 -9.57 -20.26 2.82
C PRO A 236 -10.15 -18.95 2.26
N VAL A 237 -10.25 -18.87 0.94
CA VAL A 237 -10.86 -17.76 0.19
C VAL A 237 -11.86 -18.28 -0.85
N LYS A 238 -12.64 -17.38 -1.44
CA LYS A 238 -13.54 -17.72 -2.56
C LYS A 238 -12.87 -17.58 -3.92
N GLU A 239 -11.95 -16.63 -4.05
CA GLU A 239 -11.34 -16.27 -5.31
C GLU A 239 -9.84 -16.06 -5.11
N ILE A 240 -9.03 -16.67 -5.97
CA ILE A 240 -7.63 -16.29 -6.20
C ILE A 240 -7.51 -15.94 -7.69
N VAL A 241 -7.07 -14.72 -7.99
CA VAL A 241 -7.05 -14.17 -9.34
C VAL A 241 -5.66 -13.61 -9.69
N PHE A 242 -5.16 -13.95 -10.87
CA PHE A 242 -3.91 -13.50 -11.44
C PHE A 242 -4.18 -12.41 -12.49
N PHE A 243 -3.76 -11.17 -12.19
CA PHE A 243 -3.81 -10.01 -13.06
C PHE A 243 -2.51 -9.90 -13.86
N THR A 244 -2.62 -9.78 -15.18
CA THR A 244 -1.48 -9.66 -16.10
C THR A 244 -1.83 -8.68 -17.22
N ASP A 245 -0.85 -8.34 -18.06
CA ASP A 245 -1.01 -7.49 -19.24
C ASP A 245 -1.53 -8.23 -20.49
N ALA A 246 -1.80 -9.52 -20.39
CA ALA A 246 -2.41 -10.24 -21.49
C ALA A 246 -3.94 -10.05 -21.50
N VAL A 247 -4.54 -9.90 -22.68
CA VAL A 247 -5.96 -9.55 -22.83
C VAL A 247 -6.89 -10.68 -22.35
N TRP A 248 -6.46 -11.93 -22.49
CA TRP A 248 -7.24 -13.11 -22.12
C TRP A 248 -6.33 -14.29 -21.77
N SER A 249 -6.68 -15.03 -20.72
CA SER A 249 -6.31 -16.43 -20.53
C SER A 249 -7.43 -17.16 -19.76
N ASP A 250 -7.51 -18.47 -19.89
CA ASP A 250 -8.57 -19.32 -19.31
C ASP A 250 -8.27 -19.80 -17.88
N ASP A 251 -7.06 -19.55 -17.37
CA ASP A 251 -6.53 -20.10 -16.11
C ASP A 251 -6.18 -19.03 -15.05
N ARG A 252 -6.55 -17.76 -15.26
CA ARG A 252 -6.27 -16.65 -14.32
C ARG A 252 -7.07 -16.63 -13.04
N ALA A 253 -8.11 -17.42 -12.93
CA ALA A 253 -8.99 -17.36 -11.77
C ALA A 253 -9.30 -18.76 -11.26
N THR A 254 -9.04 -18.97 -9.98
CA THR A 254 -9.54 -20.13 -9.23
C THR A 254 -10.64 -19.65 -8.32
N VAL A 255 -11.85 -20.18 -8.51
CA VAL A 255 -13.06 -19.78 -7.76
C VAL A 255 -13.71 -21.01 -7.13
N GLY A 256 -14.10 -20.90 -5.87
CA GLY A 256 -14.73 -21.97 -5.11
C GLY A 256 -15.24 -21.50 -3.74
N GLU A 257 -15.68 -22.42 -2.89
CA GLU A 257 -16.14 -22.07 -1.54
C GLU A 257 -15.01 -22.08 -0.50
N CYS A 258 -13.91 -22.79 -0.78
CA CYS A 258 -12.75 -22.94 0.09
C CYS A 258 -11.50 -23.17 -0.76
N VAL A 259 -11.09 -22.14 -1.49
CA VAL A 259 -9.85 -22.14 -2.27
C VAL A 259 -8.71 -21.80 -1.32
N GLU A 260 -7.72 -22.68 -1.23
CA GLU A 260 -6.50 -22.47 -0.43
C GLU A 260 -5.24 -22.48 -1.29
N GLU A 261 -5.34 -22.90 -2.55
CA GLU A 261 -4.23 -22.97 -3.49
C GLU A 261 -4.70 -22.62 -4.91
N ALA A 262 -3.87 -21.91 -5.66
CA ALA A 262 -4.03 -21.71 -7.10
C ALA A 262 -2.66 -21.66 -7.80
N VAL A 263 -2.60 -22.15 -9.03
CA VAL A 263 -1.38 -22.15 -9.84
C VAL A 263 -1.64 -21.38 -11.13
N TYR A 264 -0.69 -20.55 -11.53
CA TYR A 264 -0.73 -19.83 -12.79
C TYR A 264 0.55 -20.06 -13.58
N GLU A 265 0.41 -20.49 -14.83
CA GLU A 265 1.50 -20.60 -15.79
C GLU A 265 1.65 -19.26 -16.52
N ILE A 266 2.79 -18.59 -16.30
CA ILE A 266 3.04 -17.27 -16.87
C ILE A 266 3.11 -17.39 -18.39
N GLN A 267 2.27 -16.63 -19.09
CA GLN A 267 2.22 -16.73 -20.55
C GLN A 267 3.45 -16.08 -21.17
N PRO A 268 3.96 -16.57 -22.31
CA PRO A 268 5.19 -16.06 -22.88
C PRO A 268 5.18 -14.58 -23.21
N HIS A 269 4.03 -13.93 -23.37
CA HIS A 269 3.96 -12.52 -23.75
C HIS A 269 3.71 -11.58 -22.57
N GLU A 270 3.51 -12.12 -21.37
CA GLU A 270 3.22 -11.33 -20.18
C GLU A 270 4.50 -10.70 -19.62
N THR A 271 4.38 -9.45 -19.19
CA THR A 271 5.50 -8.70 -18.57
C THR A 271 5.41 -8.67 -17.05
N PHE A 272 4.20 -8.85 -16.50
CA PHE A 272 3.99 -8.94 -15.06
C PHE A 272 2.85 -9.90 -14.70
N VAL A 273 2.86 -10.34 -13.44
CA VAL A 273 1.71 -10.96 -12.77
C VAL A 273 1.50 -10.32 -11.41
N ARG A 274 0.26 -10.01 -11.05
CA ARG A 274 -0.15 -9.53 -9.72
C ARG A 274 -1.30 -10.39 -9.22
N VAL A 275 -1.32 -10.74 -7.95
CA VAL A 275 -2.32 -11.65 -7.39
C VAL A 275 -3.28 -10.88 -6.50
N GLU A 276 -4.58 -11.16 -6.64
CA GLU A 276 -5.59 -10.76 -5.67
C GLU A 276 -6.34 -11.97 -5.12
N LEU A 277 -6.70 -11.87 -3.85
CA LEU A 277 -7.53 -12.85 -3.17
C LEU A 277 -8.79 -12.16 -2.64
N LYS A 278 -9.87 -12.92 -2.52
CA LYS A 278 -11.11 -12.44 -1.91
C LYS A 278 -11.80 -13.52 -1.09
N ASP A 279 -12.03 -13.25 0.20
CA ASP A 279 -12.68 -14.20 1.11
C ASP A 279 -14.21 -14.21 0.97
N ALA A 280 -14.86 -15.03 1.81
CA ALA A 280 -16.31 -15.22 1.79
C ALA A 280 -17.13 -13.99 2.21
N VAL A 281 -16.55 -13.04 2.94
CA VAL A 281 -17.21 -11.80 3.38
C VAL A 281 -16.82 -10.58 2.54
N GLY A 282 -15.91 -10.77 1.58
CA GLY A 282 -15.50 -9.77 0.60
C GLY A 282 -14.20 -9.05 0.96
N ASN A 283 -13.50 -9.43 2.03
CA ASN A 283 -12.17 -8.89 2.32
C ASN A 283 -11.19 -9.35 1.25
N ARG A 284 -10.23 -8.49 0.93
CA ARG A 284 -9.25 -8.73 -0.13
C ARG A 284 -7.82 -8.79 0.40
N ALA A 285 -6.95 -9.37 -0.41
CA ALA A 285 -5.51 -9.23 -0.25
C ALA A 285 -4.85 -9.06 -1.62
N TRP A 286 -3.72 -8.35 -1.66
CA TRP A 286 -3.05 -7.93 -2.89
C TRP A 286 -1.55 -8.18 -2.77
N SER A 287 -0.98 -8.84 -3.77
CA SER A 287 0.47 -8.98 -3.90
C SER A 287 1.10 -7.75 -4.53
N ASN A 288 2.42 -7.65 -4.40
CA ASN A 288 3.23 -6.84 -5.31
C ASN A 288 3.27 -7.47 -6.71
N PHE A 289 3.82 -6.74 -7.68
CA PHE A 289 4.03 -7.22 -9.04
C PHE A 289 5.21 -8.20 -9.11
N TYR A 290 4.99 -9.32 -9.82
CA TYR A 290 6.01 -10.28 -10.20
C TYR A 290 6.40 -10.04 -11.65
N LEU A 291 7.57 -9.45 -11.86
CA LEU A 291 8.06 -9.17 -13.20
C LEU A 291 8.60 -10.43 -13.87
N THR A 292 8.26 -10.58 -15.15
CA THR A 292 8.81 -11.64 -16.01
C THR A 292 10.12 -11.16 -16.62
N GLY A 293 10.92 -12.06 -17.18
CA GLY A 293 12.17 -11.70 -17.86
C GLY A 293 11.99 -10.81 -19.11
N LYS A 294 10.77 -10.37 -19.41
CA LYS A 294 10.40 -9.53 -20.57
C LYS A 294 10.03 -8.10 -20.18
N ALA A 295 9.96 -7.78 -18.89
CA ALA A 295 9.72 -6.42 -18.44
C ALA A 295 10.82 -5.49 -18.99
N VAL A 296 10.42 -4.44 -19.69
CA VAL A 296 11.30 -3.34 -20.08
C VAL A 296 11.23 -2.31 -18.96
N LEU A 297 12.28 -2.29 -18.12
CA LEU A 297 12.48 -1.29 -17.07
C LEU A 297 12.96 0.04 -17.68
#